data_AF-A0A9X4KIC6-F1
#
_entry.id   AF-A0A9X4KIC6-F1
#
_cell.length_a   1.000
_cell.length_b   1.000
_cell.length_c   1.000
_cell.angle_alpha   90.00
_cell.angle_beta   90.00
_cell.angle_gamma   90.00
#
_symmetry.space_group_name_H-M   'P 1'
#
loop_
_entity.id
_entity.type
_entity.pdbx_description
1 polymer ?
#
loop_
_entity_poly.entity_id
_entity_poly.type
_entity_poly.pdbx_seq_one_letter_code
_entity_poly.pdbx_strand_id
1 'polypeptide(L)'
;MILKALHYRTGEPVEIEVEAGRIARIASAEAEPAERDALPYAAPGLVDLQINGFAGHDFNRSPIPPELPGTVARELRREGVTAFYPTVVTNGPAAIGSQVAAIAEACERDTDAASCIAGIHLEGPFISPEDGARGAHALRFVRAPDWELFCKWQEAAGGRIAILTLSPEWEGERRVHPPLHG
;
A
#
# COMPACT_ATOMS: atom_id res chain seq x y z
N MET A 1 -2.42 -27.58 -2.33
CA MET A 1 -1.96 -27.59 -0.92
C MET A 1 -3.19 -27.55 -0.05
N ILE A 2 -3.22 -28.32 1.03
CA ILE A 2 -4.33 -28.32 2.00
C ILE A 2 -3.78 -27.85 3.35
N LEU A 3 -4.47 -26.91 3.98
CA LEU A 3 -4.13 -26.34 5.28
C LEU A 3 -5.27 -26.57 6.26
N LYS A 4 -4.96 -26.98 7.49
CA LYS A 4 -5.92 -26.92 8.60
C LYS A 4 -5.60 -25.72 9.48
N ALA A 5 -6.63 -25.00 9.91
CA ALA A 5 -6.50 -23.81 10.74
C ALA A 5 -7.79 -23.54 11.53
N LEU A 6 -7.73 -22.59 12.46
CA LEU A 6 -8.91 -21.99 13.08
C LEU A 6 -9.36 -20.78 12.27
N HIS A 7 -10.64 -20.71 11.89
CA HIS A 7 -11.15 -19.55 11.18
C HIS A 7 -11.18 -18.31 12.11
N TYR A 8 -10.51 -17.22 11.71
CA TYR A 8 -10.24 -16.06 12.58
C TYR A 8 -11.45 -15.40 13.26
N ARG A 9 -12.66 -15.51 12.68
CA ARG A 9 -13.88 -14.92 13.29
C ARG A 9 -14.63 -15.87 14.20
N THR A 10 -14.58 -17.17 13.91
CA THR A 10 -15.43 -18.16 14.57
C THR A 10 -14.65 -19.02 15.56
N GLY A 11 -13.32 -19.12 15.42
CA GLY A 11 -12.48 -20.03 16.21
C GLY A 11 -12.73 -21.50 15.91
N GLU A 12 -13.50 -21.80 14.86
CA GLU A 12 -13.87 -23.16 14.45
C GLU A 12 -12.82 -23.72 13.47
N PRO A 13 -12.51 -25.03 13.54
CA PRO A 13 -11.58 -25.65 12.60
C PRO A 13 -12.09 -25.62 11.17
N VAL A 14 -11.20 -25.28 10.24
CA VAL A 14 -11.45 -25.27 8.81
C VAL A 14 -10.30 -25.93 8.06
N GLU A 15 -10.64 -26.51 6.92
CA GLU A 15 -9.69 -26.97 5.91
C GLU A 15 -9.73 -26.01 4.71
N ILE A 16 -8.57 -25.50 4.33
CA ILE A 16 -8.39 -24.55 3.24
C ILE A 16 -7.58 -25.22 2.14
N GLU A 17 -8.21 -25.37 0.98
CA GLU A 17 -7.59 -25.91 -0.22
C GLU A 17 -7.07 -24.77 -1.10
N VAL A 18 -5.79 -24.83 -1.44
CA VAL A 18 -5.10 -23.84 -2.27
C VAL A 18 -4.57 -24.51 -3.53
N GLU A 19 -5.02 -24.04 -4.69
CA GLU A 19 -4.61 -24.50 -6.01
C GLU A 19 -4.07 -23.34 -6.83
N ALA A 20 -2.90 -23.50 -7.44
CA ALA A 20 -2.25 -22.48 -8.27
C ALA A 20 -2.22 -21.07 -7.63
N GLY A 21 -1.98 -21.00 -6.31
CA GLY A 21 -1.91 -19.74 -5.56
C GLY A 21 -3.25 -19.09 -5.25
N ARG A 22 -4.38 -19.77 -5.48
CA ARG A 22 -5.73 -19.31 -5.18
C ARG A 22 -6.41 -20.25 -4.20
N ILE A 23 -7.28 -19.70 -3.35
CA ILE A 23 -8.16 -20.49 -2.50
C ILE A 23 -9.18 -21.16 -3.42
N ALA A 24 -9.13 -22.49 -3.52
CA ALA A 24 -10.07 -23.30 -4.29
C ALA A 24 -11.31 -23.65 -3.47
N ARG A 25 -11.13 -23.94 -2.18
CA ARG A 25 -12.20 -24.32 -1.27
C ARG A 25 -11.87 -23.98 0.18
N ILE A 26 -12.90 -23.64 0.95
CA ILE A 26 -12.86 -23.60 2.42
C ILE A 26 -14.01 -24.46 2.92
N ALA A 27 -13.72 -25.43 3.78
CA ALA A 27 -14.73 -26.30 4.38
C ALA A 27 -14.54 -26.38 5.90
N SER A 28 -15.63 -26.63 6.63
CA SER A 28 -15.55 -26.98 8.05
C SER A 28 -14.73 -28.27 8.22
N ALA A 29 -13.94 -28.31 9.27
CA ALA A 29 -13.16 -29.48 9.65
C ALA A 29 -13.51 -29.89 11.08
N GLU A 30 -13.23 -31.15 11.40
CA GLU A 30 -13.20 -31.64 12.77
C GLU A 30 -11.75 -31.65 13.26
N ALA A 31 -11.57 -31.31 14.54
CA ALA A 31 -10.29 -31.39 15.22
C ALA A 31 -10.55 -31.74 16.69
N GLU A 32 -9.82 -32.75 17.19
CA GLU A 32 -9.84 -33.08 18.61
C GLU A 32 -9.28 -31.92 19.45
N PRO A 33 -9.66 -31.76 20.73
CA PRO A 33 -9.26 -30.60 21.54
C PRO A 33 -7.76 -30.28 21.51
N ALA A 34 -6.91 -31.31 21.65
CA ALA A 34 -5.45 -31.14 21.61
C ALA A 34 -4.90 -30.76 20.23
N GLU A 35 -5.55 -31.18 19.14
CA GLU A 35 -5.20 -30.75 17.77
C GLU A 35 -5.63 -29.30 17.56
N ARG A 36 -6.87 -28.97 17.96
CA ARG A 36 -7.44 -27.62 17.85
C ARG A 36 -6.57 -26.57 18.52
N ASP A 37 -6.08 -26.85 19.73
CA ASP A 37 -5.23 -25.92 20.49
C ASP A 37 -3.86 -25.67 19.83
N ALA A 38 -3.43 -26.56 18.94
CA ALA A 38 -2.18 -26.43 18.18
C ALA A 38 -2.38 -25.80 16.79
N LEU A 39 -3.62 -25.63 16.33
CA LEU A 39 -3.91 -25.05 15.01
C LEU A 39 -3.68 -23.54 15.00
N PRO A 40 -3.01 -22.99 13.96
CA PRO A 40 -2.91 -21.54 13.81
C PRO A 40 -4.27 -20.94 13.42
N TYR A 41 -4.43 -19.65 13.67
CA TYR A 41 -5.54 -18.90 13.08
C TYR A 41 -5.26 -18.60 11.60
N ALA A 42 -6.29 -18.73 10.77
CA ALA A 42 -6.29 -18.31 9.38
C ALA A 42 -7.25 -17.14 9.16
N ALA A 43 -6.70 -16.05 8.62
CA ALA A 43 -7.41 -14.86 8.19
C ALA A 43 -6.97 -14.48 6.76
N PRO A 44 -7.75 -13.66 6.03
CA PRO A 44 -7.23 -12.94 4.88
C PRO A 44 -5.98 -12.14 5.29
N GLY A 45 -4.99 -12.08 4.41
CA GLY A 45 -3.82 -11.25 4.65
C GLY A 45 -4.20 -9.78 4.82
N LEU A 46 -3.50 -9.07 5.69
CA LEU A 46 -3.79 -7.66 5.97
C LEU A 46 -3.44 -6.81 4.75
N VAL A 47 -4.18 -5.71 4.61
CA VAL A 47 -3.96 -4.68 3.59
C VAL A 47 -3.69 -3.36 4.31
N ASP A 48 -2.51 -2.79 4.09
CA ASP A 48 -2.13 -1.51 4.68
C ASP A 48 -2.14 -0.39 3.63
N LEU A 49 -3.04 0.57 3.81
CA LEU A 49 -3.27 1.65 2.84
C LEU A 49 -2.28 2.81 2.97
N GLN A 50 -1.46 2.84 4.02
CA GLN A 50 -0.56 3.97 4.26
C GLN A 50 0.71 3.55 5.01
N ILE A 51 1.78 3.27 4.26
CA ILE A 51 3.10 2.95 4.81
C ILE A 51 4.15 3.92 4.29
N ASN A 52 4.58 4.86 5.15
CA ASN A 52 5.68 5.77 4.82
C ASN A 52 7.03 5.04 4.82
N GLY A 53 7.16 4.01 5.67
CA GLY A 53 8.36 3.20 5.84
C GLY A 53 8.15 2.08 6.85
N PHE A 54 9.00 1.05 6.81
CA PHE A 54 8.94 -0.10 7.72
C PHE A 54 10.35 -0.70 7.94
N ALA A 55 10.59 -1.33 9.09
CA ALA A 55 11.86 -1.99 9.42
C ALA A 55 13.13 -1.13 9.20
N GLY A 56 13.05 0.19 9.45
CA GLY A 56 14.17 1.12 9.28
C GLY A 56 14.33 1.69 7.86
N HIS A 57 13.50 1.26 6.92
CA HIS A 57 13.41 1.79 5.56
C HIS A 57 12.33 2.86 5.45
N ASP A 58 12.54 3.86 4.60
CA ASP A 58 11.62 4.99 4.40
C ASP A 58 11.54 5.30 2.89
N PHE A 59 10.32 5.28 2.34
CA PHE A 59 10.02 5.58 0.94
C PHE A 59 10.16 7.08 0.62
N ASN A 60 10.31 7.93 1.62
CA ASN A 60 10.43 9.37 1.48
C ASN A 60 11.89 9.85 1.48
N ARG A 61 12.85 8.91 1.47
CA ARG A 61 14.26 9.20 1.20
C ARG A 61 14.47 9.49 -0.29
N SER A 62 15.50 10.27 -0.58
CA SER A 62 15.89 10.61 -1.95
C SER A 62 17.42 10.53 -2.07
N PRO A 63 17.96 9.58 -2.86
CA PRO A 63 17.25 8.56 -3.64
C PRO A 63 16.64 7.43 -2.78
N ILE A 64 15.65 6.72 -3.32
CA ILE A 64 15.20 5.42 -2.78
C ILE A 64 16.19 4.34 -3.28
N PRO A 65 16.80 3.54 -2.40
CA PRO A 65 17.61 2.39 -2.83
C PRO A 65 16.78 1.36 -3.63
N PRO A 66 17.27 0.82 -4.75
CA PRO A 66 16.50 -0.10 -5.60
C PRO A 66 15.94 -1.35 -4.87
N GLU A 67 16.65 -1.83 -3.86
CA GLU A 67 16.30 -2.99 -3.05
C GLU A 67 15.26 -2.69 -1.94
N LEU A 68 15.03 -1.40 -1.64
CA LEU A 68 14.19 -0.98 -0.52
C LEU A 68 12.75 -1.49 -0.64
N PRO A 69 12.03 -1.30 -1.77
CA PRO A 69 10.62 -1.71 -1.85
C PRO A 69 10.42 -3.22 -1.67
N GLY A 70 11.29 -4.05 -2.27
CA GLY A 70 11.24 -5.51 -2.11
C GLY A 70 11.59 -5.96 -0.68
N THR A 71 12.53 -5.28 -0.03
CA THR A 71 12.88 -5.55 1.38
C THR A 71 11.71 -5.23 2.30
N VAL A 72 11.08 -4.06 2.15
CA VAL A 72 9.88 -3.69 2.92
C VAL A 72 8.75 -4.70 2.67
N ALA A 73 8.52 -5.13 1.42
CA ALA A 73 7.51 -6.14 1.10
C ALA A 73 7.74 -7.47 1.84
N ARG A 74 8.99 -7.95 1.92
CA ARG A 74 9.33 -9.18 2.67
C ARG A 74 9.11 -9.03 4.17
N GLU A 75 9.51 -7.90 4.74
CA GLU A 75 9.35 -7.64 6.17
C GLU A 75 7.87 -7.51 6.57
N LEU A 76 7.07 -6.77 5.78
CA LEU A 76 5.64 -6.63 6.01
C LEU A 76 4.88 -7.97 5.92
N ARG A 77 5.29 -8.84 4.98
CA ARG A 77 4.72 -10.19 4.86
C ARG A 77 4.90 -11.02 6.12
N ARG A 78 6.02 -10.84 6.85
CA ARG A 78 6.28 -11.54 8.12
C ARG A 78 5.31 -11.10 9.23
N GLU A 79 4.80 -9.89 9.14
CA GLU A 79 3.78 -9.34 10.05
C GLU A 79 2.34 -9.59 9.55
N GLY A 80 2.17 -10.39 8.50
CA GLY A 80 0.84 -10.73 7.95
C GLY A 80 0.25 -9.71 6.97
N VAL A 81 0.99 -8.67 6.60
CA VAL A 81 0.59 -7.70 5.57
C VAL A 81 0.95 -8.26 4.19
N THR A 82 -0.08 -8.54 3.40
CA THR A 82 0.08 -9.19 2.08
C THR A 82 -0.08 -8.23 0.91
N ALA A 83 -0.71 -7.08 1.15
CA ALA A 83 -0.78 -5.98 0.20
C ALA A 83 -0.59 -4.65 0.93
N PHE A 84 0.13 -3.72 0.33
CA PHE A 84 0.30 -2.39 0.90
C PHE A 84 0.51 -1.30 -0.15
N TYR A 85 0.38 -0.06 0.31
CA TYR A 85 0.59 1.14 -0.48
C TYR A 85 1.74 1.95 0.11
N PRO A 86 2.94 1.91 -0.50
CA PRO A 86 4.01 2.85 -0.16
C PRO A 86 3.50 4.28 -0.25
N THR A 87 3.67 5.03 0.84
CA THR A 87 3.18 6.39 0.94
C THR A 87 4.30 7.38 0.66
N VAL A 88 4.15 8.10 -0.45
CA VAL A 88 4.99 9.25 -0.78
C VAL A 88 4.32 10.50 -0.23
N VAL A 89 4.96 11.16 0.73
CA VAL A 89 4.45 12.36 1.39
C VAL A 89 4.89 13.63 0.69
N THR A 90 4.23 14.74 1.02
CA THR A 90 4.59 16.12 0.58
C THR A 90 6.10 16.37 0.53
N ASN A 91 6.60 16.60 -0.69
CA ASN A 91 7.98 16.95 -0.98
C ASN A 91 8.08 17.82 -2.25
N GLY A 92 9.29 18.18 -2.67
CA GLY A 92 9.52 18.86 -3.94
C GLY A 92 9.09 17.99 -5.14
N PRO A 93 8.64 18.57 -6.27
CA PRO A 93 8.09 17.80 -7.39
C PRO A 93 9.04 16.79 -8.01
N ALA A 94 10.33 17.15 -8.08
CA ALA A 94 11.37 16.26 -8.58
C ALA A 94 11.61 15.07 -7.65
N ALA A 95 11.53 15.29 -6.33
CA ALA A 95 11.68 14.23 -5.33
C ALA A 95 10.49 13.26 -5.41
N ILE A 96 9.26 13.77 -5.42
CA ILE A 96 8.05 12.94 -5.60
C ILE A 96 8.15 12.13 -6.88
N GLY A 97 8.48 12.78 -8.01
CA GLY A 97 8.66 12.10 -9.29
C GLY A 97 9.71 10.98 -9.24
N SER A 98 10.86 11.22 -8.61
CA SER A 98 11.89 10.21 -8.43
C SER A 98 11.46 9.06 -7.52
N GLN A 99 10.67 9.34 -6.48
CA GLN A 99 10.22 8.34 -5.51
C GLN A 99 9.18 7.41 -6.12
N VAL A 100 8.17 7.96 -6.79
CA VAL A 100 7.12 7.14 -7.44
C VAL A 100 7.69 6.30 -8.58
N ALA A 101 8.66 6.84 -9.34
CA ALA A 101 9.36 6.10 -10.39
C ALA A 101 10.19 4.94 -9.82
N ALA A 102 10.93 5.15 -8.73
CA ALA A 102 11.71 4.10 -8.09
C ALA A 102 10.83 2.97 -7.53
N ILE A 103 9.66 3.30 -6.97
CA ILE A 103 8.69 2.30 -6.51
C ILE A 103 8.13 1.51 -7.70
N ALA A 104 7.79 2.18 -8.79
CA ALA A 104 7.28 1.53 -10.00
C ALA A 104 8.32 0.57 -10.62
N GLU A 105 9.56 1.04 -10.76
CA GLU A 105 10.68 0.24 -11.27
C GLU A 105 10.96 -0.99 -10.39
N ALA A 106 10.89 -0.85 -9.07
CA ALA A 106 11.07 -1.99 -8.17
C ALA A 106 9.98 -3.06 -8.38
N CYS A 107 8.75 -2.67 -8.69
CA CYS A 107 7.68 -3.62 -9.00
C CYS A 107 7.85 -4.33 -10.36
N GLU A 108 8.73 -3.84 -11.24
CA GLU A 108 9.09 -4.54 -12.49
C GLU A 108 10.26 -5.51 -12.29
N ARG A 109 11.14 -5.21 -11.31
CA ARG A 109 12.40 -5.93 -11.11
C ARG A 109 12.40 -6.94 -9.96
N ASP A 110 11.60 -6.72 -8.92
CA ASP A 110 11.54 -7.54 -7.72
C ASP A 110 10.15 -8.17 -7.55
N THR A 111 10.12 -9.50 -7.45
CA THR A 111 8.87 -10.27 -7.37
C THR A 111 8.11 -10.05 -6.05
N ASP A 112 8.82 -9.79 -4.94
CA ASP A 112 8.16 -9.51 -3.66
C ASP A 112 7.47 -8.15 -3.72
N ALA A 113 8.16 -7.13 -4.24
CA ALA A 113 7.58 -5.81 -4.50
C ALA A 113 6.36 -5.93 -5.43
N ALA A 114 6.51 -6.62 -6.56
CA ALA A 114 5.44 -6.81 -7.54
C ALA A 114 4.20 -7.50 -6.94
N SER A 115 4.40 -8.46 -6.03
CA SER A 115 3.32 -9.24 -5.42
C SER A 115 2.61 -8.54 -4.25
N CYS A 116 3.27 -7.61 -3.56
CA CYS A 116 2.74 -6.98 -2.35
C CYS A 116 2.39 -5.50 -2.54
N ILE A 117 3.01 -4.77 -3.47
CA ILE A 117 2.69 -3.36 -3.70
C ILE A 117 1.47 -3.28 -4.62
N ALA A 118 0.31 -2.99 -4.02
CA ALA A 118 -0.97 -2.91 -4.72
C ALA A 118 -1.15 -1.58 -5.47
N GLY A 119 -0.39 -0.55 -5.10
CA GLY A 119 -0.40 0.77 -5.69
C GLY A 119 0.45 1.72 -4.83
N ILE A 120 0.49 2.99 -5.22
CA ILE A 120 1.17 4.06 -4.47
C ILE A 120 0.09 4.96 -3.86
N HIS A 121 0.31 5.33 -2.59
CA HIS A 121 -0.44 6.38 -1.94
C HIS A 121 0.38 7.68 -2.00
N LEU A 122 -0.16 8.69 -2.68
CA LEU A 122 0.42 10.03 -2.71
C LEU A 122 -0.28 10.89 -1.64
N GLU A 123 0.41 11.19 -0.53
CA GLU A 123 -0.11 11.96 0.60
C GLU A 123 0.39 13.42 0.55
N GLY A 124 -0.40 14.26 -0.13
CA GLY A 124 0.02 15.59 -0.56
C GLY A 124 0.82 15.57 -1.87
N PRO A 125 1.38 16.71 -2.32
CA PRO A 125 1.57 17.96 -1.61
C PRO A 125 0.35 18.90 -1.63
N PHE A 126 -0.77 18.42 -2.16
CA PHE A 126 -2.03 19.15 -2.30
C PHE A 126 -2.85 19.23 -1.01
N ILE A 127 -2.17 19.46 0.12
CA ILE A 127 -2.75 19.52 1.46
C ILE A 127 -2.87 20.97 1.93
N SER A 128 -3.50 21.18 3.08
CA SER A 128 -3.69 22.51 3.66
C SER A 128 -2.36 23.21 3.93
N PRO A 129 -2.22 24.52 3.66
CA PRO A 129 -1.08 25.30 4.15
C PRO A 129 -1.24 25.68 5.64
N GLU A 130 -2.42 25.47 6.24
CA GLU A 130 -2.69 25.85 7.62
C GLU A 130 -1.90 24.97 8.62
N ASP A 131 -1.30 25.63 9.61
CA ASP A 131 -0.64 24.96 10.72
C ASP A 131 -1.67 24.17 11.54
N GLY A 132 -1.30 22.94 11.90
CA GLY A 132 -2.24 21.96 12.49
C GLY A 132 -2.78 21.01 11.43
N ALA A 133 -3.49 21.53 10.42
CA ALA A 133 -4.07 20.71 9.34
C ALA A 133 -3.00 20.00 8.50
N ARG A 134 -1.86 20.66 8.22
CA ARG A 134 -0.74 20.07 7.47
C ARG A 134 0.11 19.06 8.24
N GLY A 135 -0.11 18.89 9.55
CA GLY A 135 0.67 17.99 10.40
C GLY A 135 2.19 18.13 10.21
N ALA A 136 2.86 17.01 9.96
CA ALA A 136 4.32 16.93 9.80
C ALA A 136 4.84 17.37 8.41
N HIS A 137 3.95 17.69 7.46
CA HIS A 137 4.36 18.03 6.10
C HIS A 137 5.02 19.42 6.05
N ALA A 138 6.14 19.52 5.32
CA ALA A 138 6.91 20.76 5.24
C ALA A 138 6.17 21.82 4.42
N LEU A 139 5.81 22.94 5.07
CA LEU A 139 5.03 24.03 4.46
C LEU A 139 5.59 24.52 3.12
N ARG A 140 6.92 24.59 2.98
CA ARG A 140 7.58 25.03 1.73
C ARG A 140 7.27 24.16 0.50
N PHE A 141 6.76 22.95 0.69
CA PHE A 141 6.43 22.02 -0.38
C PHE A 141 4.92 21.90 -0.62
N VAL A 142 4.11 22.31 0.36
CA VAL A 142 2.65 22.41 0.23
C VAL A 142 2.31 23.33 -0.92
N ARG A 143 1.34 22.93 -1.74
CA ARG A 143 0.90 23.66 -2.93
C ARG A 143 -0.56 23.35 -3.25
N ALA A 144 -1.19 24.24 -4.01
CA ALA A 144 -2.51 23.98 -4.56
C ALA A 144 -2.50 22.74 -5.48
N PRO A 145 -3.63 22.02 -5.61
CA PRO A 145 -3.83 20.95 -6.58
C PRO A 145 -3.42 21.37 -8.00
N ASP A 146 -2.61 20.55 -8.64
CA ASP A 146 -2.14 20.74 -10.01
C ASP A 146 -2.29 19.42 -10.78
N TRP A 147 -3.28 19.38 -11.68
CA TRP A 147 -3.60 18.17 -12.45
C TRP A 147 -2.49 17.79 -13.43
N GLU A 148 -1.87 18.75 -14.10
CA GLU A 148 -0.79 18.45 -15.04
C GLU A 148 0.43 17.88 -14.32
N LEU A 149 0.72 18.41 -13.14
CA LEU A 149 1.78 17.89 -12.29
C LEU A 149 1.45 16.48 -11.78
N PHE A 150 0.23 16.22 -11.35
CA PHE A 150 -0.22 14.88 -10.98
C PHE A 150 -0.08 13.90 -12.15
N CYS A 151 -0.51 14.28 -13.36
CA CYS A 151 -0.36 13.43 -14.55
C CYS A 151 1.10 13.06 -14.81
N LYS A 152 2.04 13.99 -14.64
CA LYS A 152 3.48 13.70 -14.77
C LYS A 152 3.96 12.70 -13.73
N TRP A 153 3.51 12.81 -12.48
CA TRP A 153 3.83 11.82 -11.45
C TRP A 153 3.18 10.47 -11.73
N GLN A 154 1.95 10.45 -12.23
CA GLN A 154 1.26 9.22 -12.56
C GLN A 154 1.92 8.50 -13.73
N GLU A 155 2.41 9.24 -14.74
CA GLU A 155 3.23 8.71 -15.82
C GLU A 155 4.55 8.14 -15.28
N ALA A 156 5.26 8.90 -14.45
CA ALA A 156 6.51 8.44 -13.82
C ALA A 156 6.31 7.20 -12.93
N ALA A 157 5.13 7.06 -12.31
CA ALA A 157 4.75 5.91 -11.51
C ALA A 157 4.29 4.69 -12.35
N GLY A 158 4.32 4.77 -13.67
CA GLY A 158 3.78 3.71 -14.53
C GLY A 158 2.28 3.45 -14.28
N GLY A 159 1.52 4.48 -13.91
CA GLY A 159 0.10 4.38 -13.60
C GLY A 159 -0.22 3.82 -12.20
N ARG A 160 0.77 3.66 -11.31
CA ARG A 160 0.60 2.98 -10.02
C ARG A 160 0.03 3.85 -8.90
N ILE A 161 -0.08 5.17 -9.03
CA ILE A 161 -0.71 5.99 -8.00
C ILE A 161 -2.21 5.67 -7.98
N ALA A 162 -2.66 5.12 -6.86
CA ALA A 162 -4.01 4.59 -6.66
C ALA A 162 -4.79 5.38 -5.62
N ILE A 163 -4.10 6.03 -4.69
CA ILE A 163 -4.68 6.83 -3.62
C ILE A 163 -4.00 8.20 -3.63
N LEU A 164 -4.80 9.26 -3.61
CA LEU A 164 -4.33 10.63 -3.45
C LEU A 164 -5.02 11.24 -2.23
N THR A 165 -4.24 11.65 -1.23
CA THR A 165 -4.73 12.46 -0.11
C THR A 165 -4.47 13.93 -0.42
N LEU A 166 -5.55 14.71 -0.39
CA LEU A 166 -5.55 16.15 -0.66
C LEU A 166 -6.54 16.85 0.28
N SER A 167 -6.31 18.14 0.48
CA SER A 167 -7.17 19.03 1.26
C SER A 167 -8.31 19.57 0.41
N PRO A 168 -9.58 19.42 0.80
CA PRO A 168 -10.68 19.85 -0.04
C PRO A 168 -10.92 21.36 -0.08
N GLU A 169 -10.35 22.12 0.85
CA GLU A 169 -10.58 23.56 0.94
C GLU A 169 -9.95 24.39 -0.20
N TRP A 170 -9.13 23.79 -1.08
CA TRP A 170 -8.52 24.49 -2.20
C TRP A 170 -9.60 24.92 -3.23
N GLU A 171 -9.74 26.24 -3.43
CA GLU A 171 -10.63 26.80 -4.45
C GLU A 171 -10.31 26.23 -5.85
N GLY A 172 -11.17 25.35 -6.39
CA GLY A 172 -10.97 24.71 -7.69
C GLY A 172 -11.22 23.20 -7.76
N GLU A 173 -11.60 22.56 -6.65
CA GLU A 173 -11.84 21.10 -6.54
C GLU A 173 -12.65 20.44 -7.66
N ARG A 174 -13.51 21.19 -8.35
CA ARG A 174 -14.34 20.64 -9.44
C ARG A 174 -13.57 20.11 -10.66
N ARG A 175 -12.24 20.25 -10.73
CA ARG A 175 -11.44 19.83 -11.91
C ARG A 175 -10.47 18.66 -11.70
N VAL A 176 -10.30 18.13 -10.48
CA VAL A 176 -9.33 17.04 -10.22
C VAL A 176 -9.95 15.64 -10.41
N HIS A 177 -11.26 15.57 -10.69
CA HIS A 177 -11.93 14.32 -11.04
C HIS A 177 -12.20 14.28 -12.54
N PRO A 178 -11.66 13.31 -13.31
CA PRO A 178 -12.31 12.95 -14.57
C PRO A 178 -13.74 12.48 -14.25
N PRO A 179 -14.73 12.71 -15.15
CA PRO A 179 -16.06 12.16 -14.95
C PRO A 179 -15.93 10.64 -14.79
N LEU A 180 -16.40 10.13 -13.65
CA LEU A 180 -16.53 8.69 -13.44
C LEU A 180 -17.47 8.19 -14.55
N HIS A 181 -16.92 7.49 -15.54
CA HIS A 181 -17.70 6.88 -16.60
C HIS A 181 -18.69 5.89 -15.96
N GLY A 182 -19.98 6.08 -16.28
CA GLY A 182 -21.06 5.14 -16.00
C GLY A 182 -21.13 4.02 -17.04
#